data_AF-A0A1Y1CQD8-F1
#
_entry.id   AF-A0A1Y1CQD8-F1
#
_cell.length_a   1.000
_cell.length_b   1.000
_cell.length_c   1.000
_cell.angle_alpha   90.00
_cell.angle_beta   90.00
_cell.angle_gamma   90.00
#
_symmetry.space_group_name_H-M   'P 1'
#
loop_
_entity.id
_entity.type
_entity.pdbx_description
1 polymer ?
#
loop_
_entity_poly.entity_id
_entity_poly.type
_entity_poly.pdbx_seq_one_letter_code
_entity_poly.pdbx_strand_id
1 'polypeptide(L)'
;MEKDLEKFQDNFDEVIHSCQRFTPFVRGIEFQKESVDTLDKLIDTIRQNKVIAIEAQKEEIANILLSMEQMAISAKSEIEMVILIKEDKINEAWDKLIDAQMSMRGAMQAHPTGTTHLEPYVDKLIAYEKLLFPNQLFMSTGLIAGAGECSICGSEYGTCNHLKGKAYMGKFCHEIIKEVKQLNEVSIVEDPASKRCRAYTITGDGKNRDIMTWRESKSE
;
A
#
# COMPACT_ATOMS: atom_id res chain seq x y z
N MET A 1 -13.80 -17.69 -19.87
CA MET A 1 -13.32 -16.45 -19.23
C MET A 1 -13.81 -16.33 -17.79
N GLU A 2 -15.11 -16.46 -17.47
CA GLU A 2 -15.53 -16.60 -16.05
C GLU A 2 -14.93 -17.87 -15.41
N LYS A 3 -15.03 -19.03 -16.08
CA LYS A 3 -14.32 -20.26 -15.68
C LYS A 3 -12.79 -20.13 -15.63
N ASP A 4 -12.22 -19.23 -16.41
CA ASP A 4 -10.76 -18.99 -16.39
C ASP A 4 -10.38 -18.11 -15.20
N LEU A 5 -11.29 -17.21 -14.78
CA LEU A 5 -11.14 -16.36 -13.61
C LEU A 5 -11.27 -17.17 -12.31
N GLU A 6 -12.23 -18.09 -12.20
CA GLU A 6 -12.37 -18.98 -11.03
C GLU A 6 -11.09 -19.80 -10.81
N LYS A 7 -10.59 -20.46 -11.87
CA LYS A 7 -9.33 -21.20 -11.80
C LYS A 7 -8.14 -20.32 -11.44
N PHE A 8 -8.14 -19.07 -11.91
CA PHE A 8 -7.10 -18.10 -11.56
C PHE A 8 -7.19 -17.65 -10.10
N GLN A 9 -8.41 -17.51 -9.56
CA GLN A 9 -8.66 -17.21 -8.15
C GLN A 9 -8.18 -18.35 -7.24
N ASP A 10 -8.47 -19.60 -7.58
CA ASP A 10 -7.98 -20.75 -6.82
C ASP A 10 -6.44 -20.76 -6.73
N ASN A 11 -5.77 -20.60 -7.88
CA ASN A 11 -4.31 -20.51 -7.93
C ASN A 11 -3.78 -19.29 -7.16
N PHE A 12 -4.47 -18.15 -7.24
CA PHE A 12 -4.12 -16.95 -6.48
C PHE A 12 -4.17 -17.22 -4.98
N ASP A 13 -5.25 -17.80 -4.48
CA ASP A 13 -5.42 -18.10 -3.06
C ASP A 13 -4.34 -19.08 -2.59
N GLU A 14 -4.06 -20.14 -3.35
CA GLU A 14 -2.98 -21.09 -3.03
C GLU A 14 -1.62 -20.40 -2.90
N VAL A 15 -1.27 -19.53 -3.85
CA VAL A 15 0.01 -18.79 -3.83
C VAL A 15 0.06 -17.83 -2.63
N ILE A 16 -0.99 -17.05 -2.39
CA ILE A 16 -1.05 -16.12 -1.24
C ILE A 16 -0.88 -16.86 0.08
N HIS A 17 -1.65 -17.94 0.31
CA HIS A 17 -1.56 -18.72 1.54
C HIS A 17 -0.17 -19.36 1.71
N SER A 18 0.44 -19.83 0.62
CA SER A 18 1.78 -20.43 0.67
C SER A 18 2.85 -19.40 1.09
N CYS A 19 2.79 -18.17 0.55
CA CYS A 19 3.74 -17.10 0.84
C CYS A 19 3.52 -16.54 2.26
N GLN A 20 2.27 -16.37 2.68
CA GLN A 20 1.94 -15.83 4.01
C GLN A 20 2.44 -16.70 5.17
N ARG A 21 2.70 -18.00 4.93
CA ARG A 21 3.38 -18.87 5.91
C ARG A 21 4.73 -18.33 6.39
N PHE A 22 5.38 -17.49 5.58
CA PHE A 22 6.70 -16.94 5.83
C PHE A 22 6.68 -15.54 6.45
N THR A 23 5.51 -14.95 6.71
CA THR A 23 5.41 -13.62 7.35
C THR A 23 5.91 -13.57 8.80
N PRO A 24 5.84 -14.63 9.64
CA PRO A 24 6.37 -14.53 11.00
C PRO A 24 7.86 -14.18 11.01
N PHE A 25 8.25 -13.24 11.88
CA PHE A 25 9.63 -12.72 11.96
C PHE A 25 10.68 -13.82 12.07
N VAL A 26 10.42 -14.91 12.79
CA VAL A 26 11.39 -15.98 13.05
C VAL A 26 11.69 -16.90 11.86
N ARG A 27 11.02 -16.74 10.71
CA ARG A 27 11.23 -17.60 9.52
C ARG A 27 12.60 -17.35 8.87
N GLY A 28 13.12 -18.30 8.10
CA GLY A 28 14.36 -18.10 7.33
C GLY A 28 14.22 -16.94 6.34
N ILE A 29 15.20 -16.05 6.28
CA ILE A 29 15.16 -14.86 5.42
C ILE A 29 15.21 -15.25 3.93
N GLU A 30 15.86 -16.37 3.61
CA GLU A 30 15.92 -16.99 2.29
C GLU A 30 14.51 -17.34 1.77
N PHE A 31 13.67 -17.99 2.58
CA PHE A 31 12.31 -18.34 2.19
C PHE A 31 11.39 -17.12 2.09
N GLN A 32 11.66 -16.07 2.87
CA GLN A 32 10.94 -14.81 2.76
C GLN A 32 11.27 -14.11 1.44
N LYS A 33 12.55 -14.09 1.04
CA LYS A 33 12.99 -13.55 -0.26
C LYS A 33 12.41 -14.34 -1.42
N GLU A 34 12.42 -15.68 -1.35
CA GLU A 34 11.75 -16.55 -2.34
C GLU A 34 10.24 -16.30 -2.43
N SER A 35 9.58 -16.00 -1.31
CA SER A 35 8.16 -15.64 -1.29
C SER A 35 7.91 -14.30 -1.99
N VAL A 36 8.80 -13.31 -1.80
CA VAL A 36 8.74 -12.03 -2.53
C VAL A 36 8.86 -12.26 -4.04
N ASP A 37 9.83 -13.05 -4.48
CA ASP A 37 10.02 -13.39 -5.91
C ASP A 37 8.79 -14.10 -6.50
N THR A 38 8.15 -14.96 -5.70
CA THR A 38 6.93 -15.67 -6.10
C THR A 38 5.76 -14.70 -6.25
N LEU A 39 5.59 -13.78 -5.29
CA LEU A 39 4.55 -12.76 -5.33
C LEU A 39 4.75 -11.77 -6.47
N ASP A 40 6.00 -11.42 -6.83
CA ASP A 40 6.28 -10.58 -8.00
C ASP A 40 5.78 -11.22 -9.30
N LYS A 41 6.07 -12.50 -9.51
CA LYS A 41 5.56 -13.24 -10.68
C LYS A 41 4.03 -13.31 -10.71
N LEU A 42 3.41 -13.49 -9.54
CA LEU A 42 1.95 -13.48 -9.42
C LEU A 42 1.39 -12.09 -9.80
N ILE A 43 1.95 -11.01 -9.25
CA ILE A 43 1.55 -9.64 -9.54
C ILE A 43 1.66 -9.33 -11.03
N ASP A 44 2.77 -9.74 -11.68
CA ASP A 44 2.95 -9.53 -13.12
C ASP A 44 1.90 -10.29 -13.94
N THR A 45 1.57 -11.52 -13.55
CA THR A 45 0.50 -12.31 -14.19
C THR A 45 -0.86 -11.64 -14.02
N ILE A 46 -1.18 -11.15 -12.82
CA ILE A 46 -2.43 -10.41 -12.56
C ILE A 46 -2.50 -9.16 -13.45
N ARG A 47 -1.41 -8.39 -13.54
CA ARG A 47 -1.34 -7.18 -14.37
C ARG A 47 -1.58 -7.48 -15.85
N GLN A 48 -0.98 -8.54 -16.38
CA GLN A 48 -1.19 -8.98 -17.76
C GLN A 48 -2.67 -9.33 -18.01
N ASN A 49 -3.27 -10.13 -17.14
CA ASN A 49 -4.69 -10.48 -17.23
C ASN A 49 -5.59 -9.24 -17.12
N LYS A 50 -5.22 -8.28 -16.27
CA LYS A 50 -5.97 -7.03 -16.10
C LYS A 50 -5.94 -6.19 -17.37
N VAL A 51 -4.79 -6.08 -18.04
CA VAL A 51 -4.67 -5.40 -19.34
C VAL A 51 -5.59 -6.05 -20.37
N ILE A 52 -5.60 -7.38 -20.47
CA ILE A 52 -6.48 -8.13 -21.38
C ILE A 52 -7.97 -7.82 -21.08
N ALA A 53 -8.36 -7.78 -19.80
CA ALA A 53 -9.72 -7.46 -19.40
C ALA A 53 -10.11 -6.02 -19.76
N ILE A 54 -9.20 -5.05 -19.58
CA ILE A 54 -9.38 -3.64 -19.95
C ILE A 54 -9.55 -3.50 -21.47
N GLU A 55 -8.68 -4.12 -22.26
CA GLU A 55 -8.77 -4.09 -23.73
C GLU A 55 -10.06 -4.73 -24.24
N ALA A 56 -10.52 -5.79 -23.58
CA ALA A 56 -11.79 -6.43 -23.84
C ALA A 56 -13.01 -5.70 -23.24
N GLN A 57 -12.81 -4.52 -22.63
CA GLN A 57 -13.85 -3.67 -22.01
C GLN A 57 -14.69 -4.39 -20.96
N LYS A 58 -14.06 -5.27 -20.18
CA LYS A 58 -14.70 -6.06 -19.12
C LYS A 58 -14.38 -5.46 -17.76
N GLU A 59 -15.11 -4.40 -17.43
CA GLU A 59 -14.89 -3.61 -16.22
C GLU A 59 -14.89 -4.44 -14.94
N GLU A 60 -15.90 -5.29 -14.77
CA GLU A 60 -16.02 -6.13 -13.58
C GLU A 60 -14.79 -7.01 -13.36
N ILE A 61 -14.35 -7.70 -14.41
CA ILE A 61 -13.16 -8.56 -14.37
C ILE A 61 -11.90 -7.73 -14.12
N ALA A 62 -11.77 -6.57 -14.76
CA ALA A 62 -10.64 -5.67 -14.56
C ALA A 62 -10.57 -5.15 -13.11
N ASN A 63 -11.71 -4.87 -12.49
CA ASN A 63 -11.81 -4.42 -11.10
C ASN A 63 -11.52 -5.56 -10.11
N ILE A 64 -11.99 -6.78 -10.38
CA ILE A 64 -11.61 -7.98 -9.61
C ILE A 64 -10.09 -8.18 -9.65
N LEU A 65 -9.48 -8.11 -10.84
CA LEU A 65 -8.04 -8.27 -10.99
C LEU A 65 -7.26 -7.13 -10.34
N LEU A 66 -7.78 -5.90 -10.34
CA LEU A 66 -7.20 -4.79 -9.57
C LEU A 66 -7.24 -5.08 -8.06
N SER A 67 -8.33 -5.65 -7.56
CA SER A 67 -8.43 -6.05 -6.14
C SER A 67 -7.41 -7.13 -5.79
N MET A 68 -7.29 -8.18 -6.62
CA MET A 68 -6.29 -9.24 -6.46
C MET A 68 -4.85 -8.72 -6.51
N GLU A 69 -4.56 -7.79 -7.42
CA GLU A 69 -3.25 -7.14 -7.51
C GLU A 69 -2.91 -6.44 -6.19
N GLN A 70 -3.84 -5.67 -5.66
CA GLN A 70 -3.64 -4.96 -4.40
C GLN A 70 -3.49 -5.90 -3.20
N MET A 71 -4.21 -7.03 -3.16
CA MET A 71 -4.02 -8.06 -2.13
C MET A 71 -2.62 -8.70 -2.21
N ALA A 72 -2.14 -9.03 -3.41
CA ALA A 72 -0.80 -9.58 -3.60
C ALA A 72 0.30 -8.57 -3.24
N ILE A 73 0.14 -7.30 -3.62
CA ILE A 73 1.07 -6.23 -3.21
C ILE A 73 1.09 -6.11 -1.68
N SER A 74 -0.07 -6.17 -1.03
CA SER A 74 -0.14 -6.10 0.43
C SER A 74 0.60 -7.26 1.10
N ALA A 75 0.41 -8.49 0.63
CA ALA A 75 1.13 -9.66 1.13
C ALA A 75 2.65 -9.56 0.88
N LYS A 76 3.05 -9.07 -0.28
CA LYS A 76 4.47 -8.84 -0.62
C LYS A 76 5.09 -7.83 0.34
N SER A 77 4.44 -6.67 0.51
CA SER A 77 4.95 -5.60 1.36
C SER A 77 5.00 -6.00 2.85
N GLU A 78 4.08 -6.85 3.31
CA GLU A 78 4.19 -7.45 4.65
C GLU A 78 5.49 -8.25 4.81
N ILE A 79 5.82 -9.10 3.84
CA ILE A 79 7.05 -9.92 3.90
C ILE A 79 8.29 -9.04 3.74
N GLU A 80 8.28 -8.06 2.84
CA GLU A 80 9.36 -7.09 2.67
C GLU A 80 9.62 -6.30 3.96
N MET A 81 8.58 -5.86 4.66
CA MET A 81 8.71 -5.21 5.98
C MET A 81 9.51 -6.10 6.94
N VAL A 82 9.15 -7.38 7.04
CA VAL A 82 9.82 -8.33 7.94
C VAL A 82 11.29 -8.54 7.55
N ILE A 83 11.59 -8.64 6.26
CA ILE A 83 12.95 -8.72 5.73
C ILE A 83 13.74 -7.46 6.13
N LEU A 84 13.17 -6.27 5.93
CA LEU A 84 13.83 -5.00 6.23
C LEU A 84 14.09 -4.81 7.72
N ILE A 85 13.20 -5.30 8.60
CA ILE A 85 13.45 -5.33 10.05
C ILE A 85 14.68 -6.20 10.36
N LYS A 86 14.80 -7.38 9.75
CA LYS A 86 15.98 -8.27 9.95
C LYS A 86 17.26 -7.67 9.42
N GLU A 87 17.17 -6.89 8.36
CA GLU A 87 18.31 -6.19 7.76
C GLU A 87 18.62 -4.85 8.47
N ASP A 88 17.94 -4.56 9.60
CA ASP A 88 18.13 -3.34 10.40
C ASP A 88 17.80 -2.04 9.64
N LYS A 89 16.95 -2.13 8.60
CA LYS A 89 16.48 -1.01 7.76
C LYS A 89 15.08 -0.56 8.20
N ILE A 90 14.97 -0.08 9.44
CA ILE A 90 13.68 0.11 10.11
C ILE A 90 12.80 1.19 9.44
N ASN A 91 13.41 2.27 8.92
CA ASN A 91 12.66 3.31 8.21
C ASN A 91 12.02 2.78 6.91
N GLU A 92 12.75 1.95 6.15
CA GLU A 92 12.22 1.30 4.95
C GLU A 92 11.16 0.26 5.30
N ALA A 93 11.33 -0.46 6.41
CA ALA A 93 10.33 -1.41 6.91
C ALA A 93 8.99 -0.71 7.21
N TRP A 94 9.02 0.47 7.82
CA TRP A 94 7.82 1.29 8.03
C TRP A 94 7.14 1.61 6.71
N ASP A 95 7.89 2.02 5.69
CA ASP A 95 7.31 2.34 4.39
C ASP A 95 6.61 1.13 3.76
N LYS A 96 7.15 -0.08 3.95
CA LYS A 96 6.52 -1.32 3.52
C LYS A 96 5.27 -1.69 4.32
N LEU A 97 5.23 -1.37 5.61
CA LEU A 97 3.98 -1.50 6.37
C LEU A 97 2.89 -0.58 5.81
N ILE A 98 3.24 0.68 5.50
CA ILE A 98 2.30 1.63 4.91
C ILE A 98 1.85 1.17 3.52
N ASP A 99 2.75 0.63 2.70
CA ASP A 99 2.38 0.01 1.41
C ASP A 99 1.36 -1.12 1.63
N ALA A 100 1.62 -2.01 2.57
CA ALA A 100 0.72 -3.12 2.86
C ALA A 100 -0.68 -2.66 3.28
N GLN A 101 -0.76 -1.68 4.18
CA GLN A 101 -2.02 -1.11 4.66
C GLN A 101 -2.78 -0.36 3.55
N MET A 102 -2.08 0.46 2.76
CA MET A 102 -2.69 1.21 1.66
C MET A 102 -3.19 0.29 0.55
N SER A 103 -2.42 -0.74 0.19
CA SER A 103 -2.84 -1.72 -0.80
C SER A 103 -4.03 -2.53 -0.32
N MET A 104 -4.09 -2.93 0.95
CA MET A 104 -5.28 -3.62 1.46
C MET A 104 -6.54 -2.74 1.40
N ARG A 105 -6.43 -1.46 1.75
CA ARG A 105 -7.51 -0.48 1.55
C ARG A 105 -7.91 -0.40 0.07
N GLY A 106 -6.93 -0.34 -0.84
CA GLY A 106 -7.16 -0.33 -2.28
C GLY A 106 -7.91 -1.58 -2.75
N ALA A 107 -7.52 -2.77 -2.28
CA ALA A 107 -8.19 -4.03 -2.62
C ALA A 107 -9.69 -3.99 -2.27
N MET A 108 -10.02 -3.50 -1.07
CA MET A 108 -11.40 -3.35 -0.60
C MET A 108 -12.19 -2.30 -1.40
N GLN A 109 -11.52 -1.25 -1.88
CA GLN A 109 -12.13 -0.21 -2.72
C GLN A 109 -12.29 -0.62 -4.20
N ALA A 110 -11.44 -1.55 -4.67
CA ALA A 110 -11.44 -1.98 -6.05
C ALA A 110 -12.63 -2.86 -6.39
N HIS A 111 -12.94 -3.84 -5.52
CA HIS A 111 -14.04 -4.76 -5.78
C HIS A 111 -14.55 -5.45 -4.50
N PRO A 112 -15.88 -5.70 -4.36
CA PRO A 112 -16.43 -6.37 -3.17
C PRO A 112 -16.09 -7.86 -3.02
N THR A 113 -15.76 -8.58 -4.10
CA THR A 113 -15.64 -10.07 -4.08
C THR A 113 -14.56 -10.63 -3.15
N GLY A 114 -13.69 -9.81 -2.56
CA GLY A 114 -12.70 -10.25 -1.58
C GLY A 114 -12.94 -9.79 -0.15
N THR A 115 -13.94 -8.94 0.13
CA THR A 115 -13.97 -8.17 1.40
C THR A 115 -14.44 -8.97 2.62
N THR A 116 -15.11 -10.10 2.43
CA THR A 116 -15.83 -10.80 3.50
C THR A 116 -14.91 -11.44 4.56
N HIS A 117 -13.61 -11.54 4.31
CA HIS A 117 -12.64 -12.16 5.23
C HIS A 117 -11.31 -11.39 5.37
N LEU A 118 -11.24 -10.12 4.96
CA LEU A 118 -10.00 -9.34 5.05
C LEU A 118 -9.78 -8.66 6.41
N GLU A 119 -10.83 -8.52 7.23
CA GLU A 119 -10.76 -7.84 8.53
C GLU A 119 -9.64 -8.39 9.44
N PRO A 120 -9.48 -9.72 9.62
CA PRO A 120 -8.39 -10.24 10.46
C PRO A 120 -7.00 -9.89 9.93
N TYR A 121 -6.85 -9.79 8.61
CA TYR A 121 -5.60 -9.42 7.98
C TYR A 121 -5.31 -7.91 8.14
N VAL A 122 -6.32 -7.06 8.02
CA VAL A 122 -6.22 -5.63 8.31
C VAL A 122 -5.83 -5.40 9.77
N ASP A 123 -6.48 -6.09 10.71
CA ASP A 123 -6.18 -6.00 12.14
C ASP A 123 -4.74 -6.42 12.44
N LYS A 124 -4.24 -7.46 11.76
CA LYS A 124 -2.83 -7.87 11.85
C LYS A 124 -1.88 -6.75 11.40
N LEU A 125 -2.15 -6.09 10.28
CA LEU A 125 -1.32 -4.97 9.82
C LEU A 125 -1.37 -3.77 10.78
N ILE A 126 -2.53 -3.50 11.39
CA ILE A 126 -2.65 -2.47 12.44
C ILE A 126 -1.87 -2.88 13.69
N ALA A 127 -1.87 -4.16 14.05
CA ALA A 127 -1.10 -4.67 15.17
C ALA A 127 0.41 -4.53 14.94
N TYR A 128 0.91 -4.77 13.73
CA TYR A 128 2.33 -4.52 13.41
C TYR A 128 2.75 -3.07 13.64
N GLU A 129 1.91 -2.11 13.25
CA GLU A 129 2.18 -0.69 13.50
C GLU A 129 2.42 -0.39 14.98
N LYS A 130 1.61 -0.98 15.86
CA LYS A 130 1.64 -0.74 17.30
C LYS A 130 2.69 -1.55 18.05
N LEU A 131 3.00 -2.75 17.56
CA LEU A 131 3.85 -3.72 18.27
C LEU A 131 5.30 -3.70 17.80
N LEU A 132 5.56 -3.37 16.54
CA LEU A 132 6.90 -3.42 15.96
C LEU A 132 7.59 -2.05 15.88
N PHE A 133 6.80 -0.96 15.84
CA PHE A 133 7.32 0.38 15.64
C PHE A 133 6.96 1.28 16.84
N PRO A 134 7.84 2.22 17.22
CA PRO A 134 7.52 3.20 18.26
C PRO A 134 6.43 4.15 17.76
N ASN A 135 5.80 4.87 18.69
CA ASN A 135 4.86 5.94 18.35
C ASN A 135 5.55 6.99 17.47
N GLN A 136 4.92 7.33 16.36
CA GLN A 136 5.43 8.31 15.41
C GLN A 136 4.83 9.69 15.66
N LEU A 137 5.60 10.73 15.32
CA LEU A 137 5.10 12.10 15.23
C LEU A 137 4.75 12.38 13.78
N PHE A 138 3.46 12.46 13.46
CA PHE A 138 3.00 12.69 12.10
C PHE A 138 2.79 14.17 11.80
N MET A 139 2.91 14.49 10.52
CA MET A 139 2.67 15.82 9.98
C MET A 139 1.67 15.75 8.83
N SER A 140 0.91 16.81 8.64
CA SER A 140 0.06 17.01 7.47
C SER A 140 0.18 18.44 6.97
N THR A 141 0.00 18.63 5.68
CA THR A 141 0.11 19.94 5.02
C THR A 141 -1.27 20.50 4.73
N GLY A 142 -1.52 21.74 5.14
CA GLY A 142 -2.62 22.55 4.63
C GLY A 142 -2.14 23.36 3.43
N LEU A 143 -2.72 23.13 2.26
CA LEU A 143 -2.33 23.81 1.02
C LEU A 143 -3.55 24.26 0.21
N ILE A 144 -3.35 25.29 -0.61
CA ILE A 144 -4.30 25.72 -1.64
C ILE A 144 -3.87 25.06 -2.95
N ALA A 145 -4.61 24.05 -3.36
CA ALA A 145 -4.45 23.44 -4.68
C ALA A 145 -5.10 24.32 -5.75
N GLY A 146 -4.47 24.37 -6.93
CA GLY A 146 -5.08 24.88 -8.14
C GLY A 146 -6.06 23.88 -8.76
N ALA A 147 -6.26 23.97 -10.07
CA ALA A 147 -7.13 23.03 -10.77
C ALA A 147 -6.57 21.59 -10.68
N GLY A 148 -7.47 20.63 -10.49
CA GLY A 148 -7.18 19.20 -10.49
C GLY A 148 -7.82 18.51 -11.69
N GLU A 149 -7.22 17.42 -12.17
CA GLU A 149 -7.77 16.58 -13.24
C GLU A 149 -8.12 15.18 -12.70
N CYS A 150 -9.21 14.61 -13.21
CA CYS A 150 -9.54 13.22 -12.95
C CYS A 150 -8.58 12.28 -13.70
N SER A 151 -7.95 11.33 -13.01
CA SER A 151 -7.05 10.35 -13.63
C SER A 151 -7.73 9.35 -14.57
N ILE A 152 -9.08 9.25 -14.53
CA ILE A 152 -9.85 8.32 -15.37
C ILE A 152 -10.23 8.96 -16.71
N CYS A 153 -10.74 10.20 -16.70
CA CYS A 153 -11.27 10.86 -17.90
C CYS A 153 -10.53 12.14 -18.32
N GLY A 154 -9.61 12.64 -17.50
CA GLY A 154 -8.85 13.87 -17.78
C GLY A 154 -9.63 15.18 -17.60
N SER A 155 -10.93 15.12 -17.31
CA SER A 155 -11.75 16.30 -17.06
C SER A 155 -11.38 16.97 -15.74
N GLU A 156 -11.77 18.24 -15.58
CA GLU A 156 -11.63 18.96 -14.30
C GLU A 156 -12.29 18.16 -13.17
N TYR A 157 -11.55 17.92 -12.10
CA TYR A 157 -12.04 17.12 -10.99
C TYR A 157 -13.23 17.80 -10.32
N GLY A 158 -14.28 17.03 -10.00
CA GLY A 158 -15.56 17.55 -9.51
C GLY A 158 -16.60 17.85 -10.61
N THR A 159 -16.20 17.87 -11.88
CA THR A 159 -17.14 18.03 -13.03
C THR A 159 -17.58 16.69 -13.65
N CYS A 160 -16.96 15.58 -13.26
CA CYS A 160 -17.29 14.23 -13.71
C CYS A 160 -17.84 13.36 -12.56
N ASN A 161 -18.42 12.20 -12.90
CA ASN A 161 -19.00 11.27 -11.92
C ASN A 161 -17.98 10.30 -11.30
N HIS A 162 -16.68 10.46 -11.59
CA HIS A 162 -15.63 9.61 -11.02
C HIS A 162 -15.28 10.07 -9.61
N LEU A 163 -15.27 9.12 -8.67
CA LEU A 163 -15.00 9.39 -7.25
C LEU A 163 -13.59 8.94 -6.90
N LYS A 164 -12.79 9.84 -6.30
CA LYS A 164 -11.44 9.53 -5.81
C LYS A 164 -11.45 8.28 -4.91
N GLY A 165 -10.54 7.36 -5.19
CA GLY A 165 -10.41 6.08 -4.52
C GLY A 165 -11.32 4.97 -5.04
N LYS A 166 -12.30 5.24 -5.91
CA LYS A 166 -13.08 4.18 -6.57
C LYS A 166 -12.35 3.63 -7.80
N ALA A 167 -12.55 2.35 -8.07
CA ALA A 167 -12.05 1.70 -9.27
C ALA A 167 -13.00 1.90 -10.46
N TYR A 168 -12.40 2.13 -11.63
CA TYR A 168 -13.05 2.25 -12.92
C TYR A 168 -12.15 1.56 -13.95
N MET A 169 -12.67 0.53 -14.61
CA MET A 169 -11.95 -0.25 -15.64
C MET A 169 -10.52 -0.65 -15.20
N GLY A 170 -10.40 -1.27 -14.03
CA GLY A 170 -9.12 -1.78 -13.50
C GLY A 170 -8.12 -0.70 -13.05
N LYS A 171 -8.57 0.54 -12.85
CA LYS A 171 -7.74 1.67 -12.38
C LYS A 171 -8.45 2.46 -11.27
N PHE A 172 -7.71 2.95 -10.28
CA PHE A 172 -8.26 3.87 -9.29
C PHE A 172 -8.39 5.29 -9.83
N CYS A 173 -9.48 5.95 -9.50
CA CYS A 173 -9.61 7.39 -9.71
C CYS A 173 -8.77 8.14 -8.67
N HIS A 174 -7.89 9.00 -9.17
CA HIS A 174 -7.13 9.96 -8.42
C HIS A 174 -7.41 11.36 -8.96
N GLU A 175 -7.32 12.32 -8.05
CA GLU A 175 -7.26 13.73 -8.43
C GLU A 175 -5.78 14.09 -8.65
N ILE A 176 -5.45 14.48 -9.87
CA ILE A 176 -4.12 14.91 -10.26
C ILE A 176 -4.05 16.42 -10.07
N ILE A 177 -3.46 16.87 -8.98
CA ILE A 177 -3.24 18.29 -8.70
C ILE A 177 -2.15 18.80 -9.64
N LYS A 178 -2.47 19.77 -10.50
CA LYS A 178 -1.52 20.34 -11.48
C LYS A 178 -0.66 21.45 -10.92
N GLU A 179 -1.17 22.15 -9.93
CA GLU A 179 -0.53 23.33 -9.36
C GLU A 179 -0.81 23.38 -7.86
N VAL A 180 0.22 23.63 -7.07
CA VAL A 180 0.08 24.02 -5.67
C VAL A 180 0.30 25.52 -5.61
N LYS A 181 -0.75 26.28 -5.34
CA LYS A 181 -0.70 27.75 -5.35
C LYS A 181 -0.04 28.30 -4.10
N GLN A 182 -0.31 27.67 -2.96
CA GLN A 182 0.18 28.14 -1.67
C GLN A 182 0.27 26.99 -0.67
N LEU A 183 1.35 26.95 0.10
CA LEU A 183 1.46 26.17 1.34
C LEU A 183 1.05 27.09 2.50
N ASN A 184 0.00 26.72 3.23
CA ASN A 184 -0.50 27.52 4.35
C ASN A 184 0.12 27.06 5.67
N GLU A 185 0.17 25.76 5.89
CA GLU A 185 0.61 25.20 7.17
C GLU A 185 1.21 23.80 7.03
N VAL A 186 2.02 23.45 8.02
CA VAL A 186 2.39 22.09 8.36
C VAL A 186 1.99 21.87 9.81
N SER A 187 1.06 20.96 10.03
CA SER A 187 0.45 20.70 11.33
C SER A 187 0.87 19.33 11.85
N ILE A 188 1.20 19.25 13.14
CA ILE A 188 1.39 17.97 13.83
C ILE A 188 0.01 17.37 14.07
N VAL A 189 -0.19 16.12 13.66
CA VAL A 189 -1.49 15.44 13.70
C VAL A 189 -1.35 14.00 14.18
N GLU A 190 -2.45 13.42 14.64
CA GLU A 190 -2.51 11.99 14.99
C GLU A 190 -2.83 11.11 13.76
N ASP A 191 -3.68 11.60 12.86
CA ASP A 191 -4.10 10.89 11.65
C ASP A 191 -3.75 11.70 10.38
N PRO A 192 -2.54 11.50 9.82
CA PRO A 192 -2.11 12.21 8.62
C PRO A 192 -2.73 11.61 7.35
N ALA A 193 -2.81 12.41 6.28
CA ALA A 193 -3.16 11.90 4.95
C ALA A 193 -2.19 10.81 4.46
N SER A 194 -0.93 10.87 4.89
CA SER A 194 0.07 9.82 4.67
C SER A 194 0.91 9.63 5.93
N LYS A 195 0.92 8.39 6.46
CA LYS A 195 1.78 8.00 7.58
C LYS A 195 3.28 7.95 7.25
N ARG A 196 3.67 8.24 6.00
CA ARG A 196 5.06 8.51 5.63
C ARG A 196 5.50 9.92 6.00
N CYS A 197 4.54 10.84 6.15
CA CYS A 197 4.81 12.19 6.60
C CYS A 197 4.99 12.19 8.12
N ARG A 198 6.20 11.85 8.56
CA ARG A 198 6.57 11.72 9.97
C ARG A 198 7.94 12.31 10.24
N ALA A 199 8.20 12.63 11.51
CA ALA A 199 9.55 12.96 11.94
C ALA A 199 10.46 11.72 11.87
N TYR A 200 11.68 11.91 11.36
CA TYR A 200 12.71 10.87 11.32
C TYR A 200 13.64 10.97 12.52
N THR A 201 13.95 12.19 12.95
CA THR A 201 14.90 12.46 14.02
C THR A 201 14.30 13.36 15.10
N ILE A 202 14.77 13.19 16.33
CA ILE A 202 14.49 14.08 17.46
C ILE A 202 15.81 14.58 18.07
N THR A 203 15.83 15.86 18.46
CA THR A 203 16.95 16.47 19.17
C THR A 203 16.66 16.54 20.66
N GLY A 204 17.50 15.94 21.48
CA GLY A 204 17.41 15.95 22.94
C GLY A 204 18.78 15.72 23.57
N ASP A 205 19.05 16.36 24.72
CA ASP A 205 20.33 16.25 25.44
C ASP A 205 21.57 16.57 24.58
N GLY A 206 21.44 17.52 23.64
CA GLY A 206 22.50 17.91 22.71
C GLY A 206 22.81 16.87 21.62
N LYS A 207 21.95 15.86 21.44
CA LYS A 207 22.13 14.77 20.46
C LYS A 207 20.94 14.68 19.52
N ASN A 208 21.22 14.38 18.26
CA ASN A 208 20.20 14.01 17.27
C ASN A 208 20.07 12.49 17.24
N ARG A 209 18.85 11.97 17.39
CA ARG A 209 18.58 10.53 17.38
C ARG A 209 17.51 10.20 16.35
N ASP A 210 17.70 9.08 15.65
CA ASP A 210 16.65 8.47 14.83
C ASP A 210 15.52 7.97 15.75
N ILE A 211 14.27 8.33 15.44
CA ILE A 211 13.10 8.02 16.28
C ILE A 211 12.80 6.52 16.31
N MET A 212 13.09 5.81 15.21
CA MET A 212 12.79 4.38 15.08
C MET A 212 13.77 3.49 15.87
N THR A 213 15.04 3.85 15.87
CA THR A 213 16.15 3.00 16.38
C THR A 213 16.83 3.59 17.61
N TRP A 214 16.57 4.85 17.96
CA TRP A 214 17.22 5.63 19.01
C TRP A 214 18.74 5.83 18.85
N ARG A 215 19.29 5.41 17.70
CA ARG A 215 20.71 5.59 17.37
C ARG A 215 21.00 7.07 17.10
N GLU A 216 22.19 7.50 17.48
CA GLU A 216 22.63 8.87 17.20
C GLU A 216 22.82 9.04 15.70
N SER A 217 22.12 10.01 15.13
CA SER A 217 22.30 10.42 13.74
C SER A 217 23.70 10.99 13.63
N LYS A 218 24.51 10.46 12.70
CA LYS A 218 25.79 11.11 12.38
C LYS A 218 25.44 12.51 11.90
N SER A 219 26.01 13.53 12.55
CA SER A 219 26.03 14.88 12.01
C SER A 219 26.69 14.82 10.64
N GLU A 220 25.93 15.13 9.59
CA GLU A 220 26.49 15.42 8.26
C GLU A 220 27.46 16.61 8.33
#